data_AF-A0A929ZUG7-F1
#
_entry.id   AF-A0A929ZUG7-F1
#
_cell.length_a   1.000
_cell.length_b   1.000
_cell.length_c   1.000
_cell.angle_alpha   90.00
_cell.angle_beta   90.00
_cell.angle_gamma   90.00
#
_symmetry.space_group_name_H-M   'P 1'
#
loop_
_entity.id
_entity.type
_entity.pdbx_description
1 polymer ?
#
loop_
_entity_poly.entity_id
_entity_poly.type
_entity_poly.pdbx_seq_one_letter_code
_entity_poly.pdbx_strand_id
1 'polypeptide(L)' 'YELGLIYDVQISDEGEAKVLMTLTTPNCPVAESLPMEVEEKVGEIEGITKSRVEITFEPEWEKDMMSEEAKFELGLL' A
#
# COMPACT_ATOMS: atom_id res chain seq x y z
N TYR A 1 1.08 3.45 -6.76
CA TYR A 1 1.50 4.83 -6.42
C TYR A 1 0.36 5.84 -6.55
N GLU A 2 -0.53 5.65 -7.51
CA GLU A 2 -1.54 6.67 -7.88
C GLU A 2 -2.69 6.88 -6.87
N LEU A 3 -3.00 5.87 -6.05
CA LEU A 3 -4.07 5.99 -5.04
C LEU A 3 -3.57 6.48 -3.67
N GLY A 4 -2.27 6.68 -3.47
CA GLY A 4 -1.74 7.15 -2.17
C GLY A 4 -1.88 6.15 -1.01
N LEU A 5 -2.09 4.86 -1.28
CA LEU A 5 -2.32 3.86 -0.23
C LEU A 5 -1.04 3.35 0.45
N ILE A 6 0.12 3.53 -0.16
CA ILE A 6 1.41 3.12 0.42
C ILE A 6 2.04 4.34 1.06
N TYR A 7 2.26 4.28 2.38
CA TYR A 7 2.83 5.38 3.16
C TYR A 7 4.34 5.28 3.31
N ASP A 8 4.86 4.07 3.48
CA ASP A 8 6.29 3.85 3.62
C ASP A 8 6.71 2.47 3.10
N VAL A 9 7.95 2.38 2.63
CA VAL A 9 8.60 1.13 2.22
C VAL A 9 10.03 1.14 2.71
N GLN A 10 10.36 0.21 3.59
CA GLN A 10 11.71 0.03 4.13
C GLN A 10 12.26 -1.32 3.71
N ILE A 11 13.50 -1.34 3.24
CA ILE A 11 14.20 -2.58 2.86
C ILE A 11 15.49 -2.62 3.67
N SER A 12 15.69 -3.69 4.43
CA SER A 12 16.93 -3.92 5.16
C SER A 12 18.03 -4.44 4.24
N ASP A 13 19.29 -4.32 4.67
CA ASP A 13 20.44 -4.90 3.96
C ASP A 13 20.35 -6.45 3.82
N GLU A 14 19.51 -7.09 4.63
CA GLU A 14 19.25 -8.53 4.63
C GLU A 14 18.11 -8.93 3.67
N GLY A 15 17.51 -7.95 2.96
CA GLY A 15 16.41 -8.17 2.04
C GLY A 15 15.04 -8.29 2.71
N GLU A 16 14.89 -7.85 3.96
CA GLU A 16 13.57 -7.77 4.60
C GLU A 16 12.85 -6.49 4.14
N ALA A 17 11.74 -6.63 3.42
CA ALA A 17 10.86 -5.54 3.04
C ALA A 17 9.72 -5.37 4.06
N LYS A 18 9.54 -4.14 4.54
CA LYS A 18 8.40 -3.72 5.34
C LYS A 18 7.63 -2.64 4.59
N VAL A 19 6.35 -2.88 4.38
CA VAL A 19 5.45 -1.94 3.69
C VAL A 19 4.43 -1.45 4.70
N LEU A 20 4.39 -0.14 4.92
CA LEU A 20 3.33 0.52 5.67
C LEU A 20 2.30 1.04 4.67
N MET A 21 1.06 0.58 4.80
CA MET A 21 -0.03 0.98 3.91
C MET A 21 -1.29 1.33 4.69
N THR A 22 -2.24 1.94 3.99
CA THR A 22 -3.57 2.27 4.50
C THR A 22 -4.66 1.76 3.55
N LEU A 23 -5.91 1.93 3.94
CA LEU A 23 -7.09 1.65 3.10
C LEU A 23 -7.94 2.91 3.03
N THR A 24 -8.71 3.03 1.94
CA THR A 24 -9.65 4.15 1.77
C THR A 24 -10.74 4.17 2.84
N THR A 25 -11.10 3.01 3.41
CA THR A 25 -12.03 2.89 4.54
C THR A 25 -11.69 1.69 5.43
N PRO A 26 -11.90 1.78 6.77
CA PRO A 26 -11.55 0.71 7.71
C PRO A 26 -12.46 -0.52 7.64
N ASN A 27 -13.69 -0.37 7.12
CA ASN A 27 -14.66 -1.46 7.03
C ASN A 27 -14.73 -2.07 5.62
N CYS A 28 -13.67 -1.92 4.81
CA CYS A 28 -13.66 -2.46 3.45
C CYS A 28 -13.46 -3.98 3.48
N PRO A 29 -14.30 -4.80 2.81
CA PRO A 29 -14.09 -6.26 2.75
C PRO A 29 -12.76 -6.65 2.08
N VAL A 30 -12.15 -5.75 1.32
CA VAL A 30 -10.84 -5.92 0.68
C VAL A 30 -9.68 -5.78 1.69
N ALA A 31 -9.95 -5.27 2.90
CA ALA A 31 -8.95 -5.12 3.96
C ALA A 31 -8.28 -6.44 4.37
N GLU A 32 -8.95 -7.56 4.13
CA GLU A 32 -8.43 -8.89 4.47
C GLU A 32 -7.53 -9.47 3.38
N SER A 33 -7.80 -9.19 2.09
CA SER A 33 -7.06 -9.80 0.98
C SER A 33 -5.92 -8.92 0.45
N LEU A 34 -6.12 -7.60 0.38
CA LEU A 34 -5.17 -6.69 -0.24
C LEU A 34 -3.78 -6.69 0.44
N PRO A 35 -3.67 -6.65 1.79
CA PRO A 35 -2.36 -6.70 2.45
C PRO A 35 -1.62 -8.00 2.13
N MET A 36 -2.34 -9.12 2.06
CA MET A 36 -1.76 -10.42 1.70
C MET A 36 -1.25 -10.44 0.26
N GLU A 37 -2.04 -9.92 -0.69
CA GLU A 37 -1.64 -9.82 -2.09
C GLU A 37 -0.41 -8.93 -2.25
N VAL A 38 -0.34 -7.81 -1.53
CA VAL A 38 0.85 -6.94 -1.52
C VAL A 38 2.06 -7.66 -0.93
N GLU A 39 1.89 -8.38 0.18
CA GLU A 39 2.97 -9.14 0.82
C GLU A 39 3.52 -10.23 -0.10
N GLU A 40 2.65 -10.99 -0.76
CA GLU A 40 3.01 -12.03 -1.73
C GLU A 40 3.76 -11.41 -2.92
N LYS A 41 3.22 -10.34 -3.51
CA LYS A 41 3.83 -9.69 -4.67
C LYS A 41 5.19 -9.07 -4.36
N VAL A 42 5.36 -8.49 -3.17
CA VAL A 42 6.67 -7.97 -2.73
C VAL A 42 7.66 -9.13 -2.47
N GLY A 43 7.18 -10.25 -1.94
CA GLY A 43 7.99 -11.44 -1.70
C GLY A 43 8.49 -12.14 -2.98
N GLU A 44 7.80 -11.94 -4.12
CA GLU A 44 8.23 -12.45 -5.43
C GLU A 44 9.43 -11.69 -6.02
N ILE A 45 9.81 -10.54 -5.46
CA ILE A 45 10.89 -9.69 -5.99
C ILE A 45 12.26 -10.31 -5.66
N GLU A 46 13.12 -10.42 -6.69
CA GLU A 46 14.49 -10.90 -6.51
C GLU A 46 15.26 -10.04 -5.49
N GLY A 47 15.87 -10.71 -4.51
CA GLY A 47 16.60 -10.05 -3.42
C GLY A 47 15.77 -9.77 -2.17
N ILE A 48 14.44 -9.95 -2.22
CA ILE A 48 13.60 -9.95 -1.01
C ILE A 48 13.65 -11.34 -0.38
N THR A 49 14.10 -11.38 0.88
CA THR A 49 14.17 -12.61 1.68
C THR A 49 12.91 -12.79 2.54
N LYS A 50 12.25 -11.67 2.86
CA LYS A 50 11.02 -11.63 3.65
C LYS A 50 10.26 -10.35 3.35
N SER A 51 8.94 -10.46 3.17
CA SER A 51 8.03 -9.32 3.09
C SER A 51 7.12 -9.29 4.31
N ARG A 52 6.74 -8.09 4.74
CA ARG A 52 5.71 -7.87 5.74
C ARG A 52 4.94 -6.61 5.41
N VAL A 53 3.61 -6.71 5.42
CA VAL A 53 2.72 -5.57 5.21
C VAL A 53 2.03 -5.21 6.53
N GLU A 54 2.04 -3.93 6.88
CA GLU A 54 1.35 -3.37 8.04
C GLU A 54 0.31 -2.35 7.59
N ILE A 55 -0.90 -2.46 8.14
CA ILE A 55 -1.97 -1.50 7.90
C ILE A 55 -1.98 -0.46 9.03
N THR A 56 -1.93 0.81 8.66
CA THR A 56 -2.22 1.95 9.53
C THR A 56 -3.40 2.73 8.99
N PHE A 57 -4.19 3.30 9.91
CA PHE A 57 -5.23 4.29 9.59
C PHE A 57 -4.84 5.69 10.03
N GLU A 58 -3.59 5.88 10.45
CA GLU A 58 -3.02 7.17 10.84
C GLU A 58 -1.79 7.48 9.98
N PRO A 59 -1.78 8.63 9.26
CA PRO A 59 -2.92 9.55 9.07
C PRO A 59 -4.07 8.88 8.29
N GLU A 60 -5.31 9.37 8.49
CA GLU A 60 -6.46 8.93 7.70
C GLU A 60 -6.22 9.23 6.21
N TRP A 61 -6.61 8.30 5.34
CA TRP A 61 -6.48 8.50 3.91
C TRP A 61 -7.50 9.51 3.39
N GLU A 62 -7.05 10.47 2.59
CA GLU A 62 -7.90 11.45 1.93
C GLU A 62 -7.72 11.40 0.41
N LYS A 63 -8.76 11.77 -0.35
CA LYS A 63 -8.73 11.76 -1.83
C LYS A 63 -7.63 12.63 -2.41
N ASP A 64 -7.19 13.65 -1.67
CA ASP A 64 -6.09 14.52 -2.10
C ASP A 64 -4.71 13.83 -2.07
N MET A 65 -4.61 12.65 -1.44
CA MET A 65 -3.43 11.78 -1.50
C MET A 65 -3.30 11.02 -2.82
N MET A 66 -4.34 11.05 -3.67
CA MET A 66 -4.27 10.49 -5.02
C MET A 66 -3.47 11.40 -5.96
N SER A 67 -2.80 10.82 -6.95
CA SER A 67 -2.21 11.59 -8.05
C SER A 67 -3.29 12.22 -8.92
N GLU A 68 -2.95 13.31 -9.62
CA GLU A 68 -3.90 14.03 -10.48
C GLU A 68 -4.39 13.14 -11.64
N GLU A 69 -3.53 12.26 -12.15
CA GLU A 69 -3.88 11.27 -13.17
C GLU A 69 -4.95 10.30 -12.66
N ALA A 70 -4.79 9.79 -11.44
CA ALA A 70 -5.75 8.90 -10.80
C ALA A 70 -7.11 9.59 -10.59
N LYS A 71 -7.09 10.86 -10.18
CA LYS A 71 -8.32 11.66 -10.02
C LYS A 71 -9.03 11.84 -11.36
N PHE A 72 -8.27 12.06 -12.43
CA PHE A 72 -8.81 12.21 -13.78
C PHE A 72 -9.46 10.92 -14.28
N GLU A 73 -8.77 9.78 -14.15
CA GLU A 73 -9.29 8.48 -14.59
C GLU A 73 -10.57 8.07 -13.85
N LEU A 74 -10.68 8.44 -12.57
CA LEU A 74 -11.87 8.17 -11.76
C LEU A 74 -12.96 9.24 -11.87
N GLY A 75 -12.78 10.27 -12.71
CA GLY A 75 -13.78 11.34 -12.93
C GLY A 75 -14.00 12.24 -11.72
N LEU A 76 -12.96 12.43 -10.90
CA LEU A 76 -12.97 13.28 -9.70
C LEU A 76 -12.39 14.69 -9.95
N LEU A 77 -12.05 15.00 -11.21
CA LEU A 77 -11.59 16.28 -11.73
C LEU A 77 -12.65 16.94 -12.63
#